data_AF-A0A1W2ENH4-F1
#
_entry.id   AF-A0A1W2ENH4-F1
#
_cell.length_a   1.000
_cell.length_b   1.000
_cell.length_c   1.000
_cell.angle_alpha   90.00
_cell.angle_beta   90.00
_cell.angle_gamma   90.00
#
_symmetry.space_group_name_H-M   'P 1'
#
loop_
_entity.id
_entity.type
_entity.pdbx_description
1 polymer ?
#
loop_
_entity_poly.entity_id
_entity_poly.type
_entity_poly.pdbx_seq_one_letter_code
_entity_poly.pdbx_strand_id
1 'polypeptide(L)' 'MATTLARVIPLVRKAVAPLRPLPEPADLYCRVVIALFLHTPQKASGLCEACGEGWPCAQMKRACFLIEAF' A
#
# COMPACT_ATOMS: atom_id res chain seq x y z
N MET A 1 -3.93 -41.87 11.45
CA MET A 1 -2.96 -40.77 11.20
C MET A 1 -3.60 -39.50 11.72
N ALA A 2 -3.09 -38.92 12.81
CA ALA A 2 -3.68 -37.76 13.45
C ALA A 2 -3.13 -36.48 12.81
N THR A 3 -4.00 -35.70 12.17
CA THR A 3 -3.69 -34.35 11.67
C THR A 3 -3.73 -33.37 12.85
N THR A 4 -2.56 -33.06 13.40
CA THR A 4 -2.41 -31.98 14.39
C THR A 4 -2.62 -30.65 13.67
N LEU A 5 -3.84 -30.11 13.76
CA LEU A 5 -4.15 -28.76 13.30
C LEU A 5 -3.37 -27.76 14.17
N ALA A 6 -2.44 -27.03 13.55
CA ALA A 6 -1.72 -25.94 14.20
C ALA A 6 -2.74 -24.96 14.79
N ARG A 7 -2.59 -24.65 16.08
CA ARG A 7 -3.41 -23.63 16.76
C ARG A 7 -3.20 -22.29 16.05
N VAL A 8 -4.16 -21.89 15.22
CA VAL A 8 -4.22 -20.56 14.63
C VAL A 8 -4.37 -19.58 15.77
N ILE A 9 -3.31 -18.86 16.10
CA ILE A 9 -3.37 -17.76 17.08
C ILE A 9 -4.26 -16.69 16.44
N PRO A 10 -5.42 -16.36 17.03
CA PRO A 10 -6.26 -15.32 16.48
C PRO A 10 -5.50 -13.99 16.60
N LEU A 11 -5.16 -13.40 15.45
CA LEU A 11 -4.63 -12.05 15.40
C LEU A 11 -5.76 -11.10 15.82
N VAL A 12 -5.80 -10.77 17.10
CA VAL A 12 -6.70 -9.73 17.60
C VAL A 12 -6.27 -8.42 16.94
N ARG A 13 -7.10 -7.87 16.03
CA ARG A 13 -6.84 -6.57 15.43
C ARG A 13 -6.80 -5.53 16.55
N LYS A 14 -5.59 -5.17 16.98
CA LYS A 14 -5.38 -4.12 17.96
C LYS A 14 -5.91 -2.82 17.33
N ALA A 15 -6.86 -2.17 18.00
CA ALA A 15 -7.35 -0.88 17.55
C ALA A 15 -6.16 0.07 17.42
N VAL A 16 -5.86 0.47 16.18
CA VAL A 16 -4.81 1.44 15.90
C VAL A 16 -5.41 2.80 16.20
N ALA A 17 -4.87 3.49 17.22
CA ALA A 17 -5.24 4.87 17.47
C ALA A 17 -4.95 5.70 16.21
N PRO A 18 -5.81 6.65 15.82
CA PRO A 18 -5.52 7.53 14.69
C PRO A 18 -4.16 8.19 14.90
N LEU A 19 -3.26 8.03 13.94
CA LEU A 19 -1.99 8.74 13.97
C LEU A 19 -2.29 10.24 13.95
N ARG A 20 -1.58 11.01 14.77
CA ARG A 20 -1.63 12.47 14.67
C ARG A 20 -1.20 12.87 13.24
N PRO A 21 -1.84 13.86 12.61
CA PRO A 21 -1.41 14.34 11.29
C PRO A 21 0.08 14.67 11.34
N LEU A 22 0.85 14.13 10.39
CA LEU A 22 2.24 14.51 10.23
C LEU A 22 2.30 15.95 9.71
N PRO A 23 3.32 16.74 10.10
CA PRO A 23 3.53 18.06 9.52
C PRO A 23 3.84 17.92 8.03
N GLU A 24 3.33 18.82 7.19
CA GLU A 24 3.78 18.91 5.80
C GLU A 24 5.28 19.31 5.76
N PRO A 25 6.09 18.71 4.87
CA PRO A 25 5.74 17.81 3.77
C PRO A 25 5.81 16.30 4.12
N ALA A 26 6.00 15.95 5.39
CA ALA A 26 6.22 14.56 5.80
C ALA A 26 4.99 13.67 5.53
N ASP A 27 3.78 14.20 5.69
CA ASP A 27 2.54 13.49 5.32
C ASP A 27 2.50 13.17 3.82
N LEU A 28 2.79 14.16 2.96
CA LEU A 28 2.88 13.97 1.51
C LEU A 28 3.92 12.90 1.15
N TYR A 29 5.13 12.97 1.74
CA TYR A 29 6.18 12.00 1.49
C TYR A 29 5.75 10.58 1.89
N CYS A 30 5.14 10.42 3.06
CA CYS A 30 4.62 9.13 3.50
C CYS A 30 3.59 8.57 2.53
N ARG A 31 2.66 9.40 2.03
CA ARG A 31 1.65 8.98 1.04
C ARG A 31 2.28 8.57 -0.28
N VAL A 32 3.28 9.30 -0.74
CA VAL A 32 4.04 8.97 -1.96
C VAL A 32 4.74 7.62 -1.81
N VAL A 33 5.47 7.40 -0.71
CA VAL A 33 6.16 6.13 -0.44
C VAL A 33 5.17 4.97 -0.34
N ILE A 34 4.04 5.15 0.34
CA ILE A 34 2.98 4.13 0.42
C ILE A 34 2.44 3.83 -0.97
N ALA A 35 2.19 4.86 -1.80
CA ALA A 35 1.69 4.66 -3.14
C ALA A 35 2.69 3.89 -4.02
N LEU A 36 3.98 4.22 -3.96
CA LEU A 36 5.04 3.50 -4.68
C LEU A 36 5.16 2.04 -4.25
N PHE A 37 4.95 1.76 -2.96
CA PHE A 37 5.06 0.40 -2.41
C PHE A 37 3.85 -0.47 -2.75
N LEU A 38 2.64 0.08 -2.63
CA LEU A 38 1.40 -0.69 -2.81
C LEU A 38 1.00 -0.83 -4.27
N HIS A 39 1.15 0.24 -5.06
CA HIS A 39 0.79 0.19 -6.47
C HIS A 39 1.97 -0.38 -7.24
N THR A 40 1.94 -1.69 -7.54
CA THR A 40 2.90 -2.40 -8.38
C THR A 40 2.23 -2.94 -9.65
N PRO A 41 2.98 -3.15 -10.75
CA PRO A 41 2.43 -3.79 -11.95
C PRO A 41 2.27 -5.29 -11.76
N GLN A 42 1.09 -5.81 -12.08
CA GLN A 42 0.86 -7.23 -12.22
C GLN A 42 1.46 -7.71 -13.54
N LYS A 43 2.52 -8.52 -13.46
CA LYS A 43 3.37 -8.89 -14.62
C LYS A 43 2.63 -9.45 -15.84
N ALA A 44 1.51 -10.14 -15.64
CA ALA A 44 0.81 -10.86 -16.70
C ALA A 44 -0.30 -10.05 -17.39
N SER A 45 -0.91 -9.08 -16.70
CA SER A 45 -2.15 -8.43 -17.14
C SER A 45 -1.97 -6.97 -17.54
N GLY A 46 -0.84 -6.35 -17.18
CA GLY A 46 -0.65 -4.91 -17.33
C GLY A 46 -1.56 -4.09 -16.43
N LEU A 47 -2.16 -4.70 -15.40
CA LEU A 47 -2.98 -4.04 -14.39
C LEU A 47 -2.16 -3.76 -13.13
N CYS A 48 -2.65 -2.87 -12.28
CA CYS A 48 -2.07 -2.60 -10.96
C CYS A 48 -2.55 -3.64 -9.94
N GLU A 49 -1.63 -4.20 -9.15
CA GLU A 49 -1.96 -5.20 -8.12
C GLU A 49 -2.86 -4.66 -7.01
N ALA A 50 -2.74 -3.37 -6.67
CA ALA A 50 -3.51 -2.76 -5.58
C ALA A 50 -4.93 -2.33 -5.97
N CYS A 51 -5.13 -1.81 -7.18
CA CYS A 51 -6.42 -1.23 -7.58
C CYS A 51 -7.05 -1.88 -8.81
N GLY A 52 -6.38 -2.79 -9.50
CA GLY A 52 -6.90 -3.47 -10.70
C GLY A 52 -6.99 -2.60 -11.96
N GLU A 53 -6.64 -1.31 -11.88
CA GLU A 53 -6.62 -0.38 -13.02
C GLU A 53 -5.42 -0.62 -13.93
N GLY A 54 -5.49 -0.13 -15.17
CA GLY A 54 -4.37 -0.19 -16.11
C GLY A 54 -3.09 0.44 -15.54
N TRP A 55 -1.96 -0.24 -15.68
CA TRP A 55 -0.65 0.22 -15.22
C TRP A 55 0.03 1.15 -16.25
N PRO A 56 0.65 2.27 -15.83
CA PRO A 56 0.64 2.83 -14.49
C PRO A 56 -0.73 3.42 -14.14
N CYS A 57 -1.23 3.09 -12.95
CA CYS A 57 -2.54 3.57 -12.49
C CYS A 57 -2.49 5.05 -12.08
N ALA A 58 -3.65 5.67 -11.86
CA ALA A 58 -3.75 7.08 -11.50
C ALA A 58 -2.94 7.46 -10.24
N GLN A 59 -2.86 6.57 -9.25
CA GLN A 59 -2.12 6.84 -8.01
C GLN A 59 -0.61 6.76 -8.21
N MET A 60 -0.13 5.79 -9.01
CA MET A 60 1.28 5.73 -9.39
C MET A 60 1.67 6.97 -10.19
N LYS A 61 0.86 7.39 -11.18
CA LYS A 61 1.10 8.62 -11.94
C LYS A 61 1.21 9.86 -11.05
N ARG A 62 0.31 10.01 -10.07
CA ARG A 62 0.36 11.11 -9.10
C ARG A 62 1.60 11.04 -8.20
N ALA A 63 1.96 9.85 -7.71
CA ALA A 63 3.15 9.66 -6.89
C ALA A 63 4.42 10.05 -7.65
N CYS A 64 4.57 9.58 -8.90
CA CYS A 64 5.70 9.96 -9.76
C CYS A 64 5.74 11.49 -9.99
N PHE A 65 4.61 12.10 -10.33
CA PHE A 65 4.55 13.56 -10.52
C PHE A 65 4.97 14.34 -9.25
N LEU A 66 4.49 13.91 -8.09
CA LEU A 66 4.84 14.56 -6.82
C LEU A 66 6.32 14.41 -6.44
N ILE A 67 6.99 13.34 -6.89
CA ILE A 67 8.43 13.14 -6.70
C ILE A 67 9.22 14.07 -7.63
N GLU A 68 8.80 14.19 -8.88
CA GLU A 68 9.47 15.04 -9.88
C GLU A 68 9.28 16.53 -9.63
N ALA A 69 8.15 16.92 -9.03
CA ALA A 69 7.82 18.30 -8.72
C ALA A 69 8.43 18.80 -7.39
N PHE A 70 9.08 17.92 -6.62
CA PHE A 70 9.75 18.22 -5.35
C PHE A 70 11.19 18.67 -5.60
#